data_AF-A0A964IRF3-F1
#
_entry.id   AF-A0A964IRF3-F1
#
_cell.length_a   1.000
_cell.length_b   1.000
_cell.length_c   1.000
_cell.angle_alpha   90.00
_cell.angle_beta   90.00
_cell.angle_gamma   90.00
#
_symmetry.space_group_name_H-M   'P 1'
#
loop_
_entity.id
_entity.type
_entity.pdbx_description
1 polymer ?
#
loop_
_entity_poly.entity_id
_entity_poly.type
_entity_poly.pdbx_seq_one_letter_code
_entity_poly.pdbx_strand_id
1 'polypeptide(L)'
;MAAASALGRGWVPDARPRGWRPYSIGHWVYTDDWGWFWVSDDDESDWGWVTYHYGRWIADRGLGWFWVPGDEWGPAWVNWRRGDSYVGWAPLAPDDVMYDYDADPDYWIFVEPRYVTAPRVRSFFLPQQRAGLVLRNTVMVNRAFSANRSGARIAVNPGISPALIGAASRSAIPTFRVRPRVLASTQGVSGGVPVRPQDLGGKRGAPRAANRAPAVSVQRTTTLIQPAASVAKPQALGKDERGRLGTHPPRAAQGDAAPPPATAPLEHDAIRLARILRF
;
A
#
# COMPACT_ATOMS: atom_id res chain seq x y z
N MET A 1 -19.29 18.68 -10.26
CA MET A 1 -19.75 18.63 -8.85
C MET A 1 -20.39 17.27 -8.48
N ALA A 2 -20.07 16.15 -9.14
CA ALA A 2 -20.86 14.91 -9.00
C ALA A 2 -20.16 13.70 -8.32
N ALA A 3 -18.84 13.68 -8.14
CA ALA A 3 -18.16 12.51 -7.56
C ALA A 3 -18.17 12.49 -6.02
N ALA A 4 -18.03 13.65 -5.37
CA ALA A 4 -17.95 13.73 -3.90
C ALA A 4 -19.26 13.36 -3.18
N SER A 5 -20.41 13.44 -3.86
CA SER A 5 -21.72 13.11 -3.27
C SER A 5 -22.01 11.60 -3.24
N ALA A 6 -21.33 10.80 -4.06
CA ALA A 6 -21.54 9.36 -4.13
C ALA A 6 -20.56 8.55 -3.26
N LEU A 7 -19.37 9.11 -2.97
CA LEU A 7 -18.24 8.43 -2.30
C LEU A 7 -18.22 8.53 -0.76
N GLY A 8 -19.22 9.16 -0.14
CA GLY A 8 -19.25 9.39 1.30
C GLY A 8 -18.19 10.40 1.79
N ARG A 9 -17.88 10.36 3.09
CA ARG A 9 -16.86 11.22 3.72
C ARG A 9 -15.46 10.64 3.49
N GLY A 10 -14.54 11.44 2.97
CA GLY A 10 -13.12 11.07 2.79
C GLY A 10 -12.19 12.26 3.04
N TRP A 11 -10.94 12.14 2.60
CA TRP A 11 -9.88 13.09 2.96
C TRP A 11 -8.96 13.45 1.79
N VAL A 12 -8.44 14.68 1.77
CA VAL A 12 -7.45 15.15 0.79
C VAL A 12 -6.22 15.65 1.55
N PRO A 13 -5.00 15.19 1.21
CA PRO A 13 -3.79 15.69 1.85
C PRO A 13 -3.48 17.14 1.48
N ASP A 14 -3.27 17.96 2.50
CA ASP A 14 -2.83 19.35 2.33
C ASP A 14 -1.39 19.43 1.79
N ALA A 15 -1.13 20.48 1.01
CA ALA A 15 0.21 20.95 0.65
C ALA A 15 1.18 19.84 0.21
N ARG A 16 0.79 19.03 -0.77
CA ARG A 16 1.66 18.01 -1.38
C ARG A 16 2.49 18.57 -2.52
N PRO A 17 3.73 18.08 -2.72
CA PRO A 17 4.54 18.47 -3.88
C PRO A 17 3.80 18.23 -5.20
N ARG A 18 4.08 19.03 -6.22
CA ARG A 18 3.53 18.81 -7.56
C ARG A 18 3.86 17.38 -8.03
N GLY A 19 2.86 16.70 -8.59
CA GLY A 19 3.00 15.31 -9.06
C GLY A 19 3.11 14.28 -7.94
N TRP A 20 2.79 14.65 -6.70
CA TRP A 20 2.58 13.70 -5.60
C TRP A 20 1.42 12.74 -5.91
N ARG A 21 1.58 11.51 -5.44
CA ARG A 21 0.59 10.42 -5.53
C ARG A 21 0.68 9.58 -4.26
N PRO A 22 -0.37 8.84 -3.88
CA PRO A 22 -0.28 7.84 -2.84
C PRO A 22 0.86 6.87 -3.12
N TYR A 23 1.52 6.39 -2.06
CA TYR A 23 2.67 5.48 -2.17
C TYR A 23 3.83 6.09 -2.97
N SER A 24 4.11 7.39 -2.78
CA SER A 24 5.21 8.08 -3.47
C SER A 24 6.33 8.63 -2.60
N ILE A 25 6.09 8.91 -1.31
CA ILE A 25 7.11 9.40 -0.37
C ILE A 25 7.30 8.34 0.71
N GLY A 26 8.40 7.60 0.62
CA GLY A 26 8.60 6.36 1.35
C GLY A 26 9.39 5.33 0.56
N HIS A 27 9.25 4.08 0.96
CA HIS A 27 9.89 2.94 0.29
C HIS A 27 9.16 1.62 0.57
N TRP A 28 9.41 0.65 -0.29
CA TRP A 28 8.91 -0.71 -0.15
C TRP A 28 9.88 -1.59 0.65
N VAL A 29 9.34 -2.34 1.61
CA VAL A 29 10.05 -3.45 2.27
C VAL A 29 9.26 -4.74 2.10
N TYR A 30 9.94 -5.87 1.96
CA TYR A 30 9.28 -7.17 1.91
C TYR A 30 9.20 -7.79 3.30
N THR A 31 8.01 -8.21 3.71
CA THR A 31 7.76 -8.86 5.00
C THR A 31 7.36 -10.31 4.79
N ASP A 32 7.85 -11.20 5.65
CA ASP A 32 7.46 -12.62 5.62
C ASP A 32 5.99 -12.80 6.01
N ASP A 33 5.39 -11.85 6.74
CA ASP A 33 4.01 -11.96 7.21
C ASP A 33 2.98 -11.56 6.17
N TRP A 34 3.16 -10.42 5.49
CA TRP A 34 2.09 -9.81 4.69
C TRP A 34 2.52 -9.48 3.25
N GLY A 35 3.81 -9.63 2.93
CA GLY A 35 4.38 -9.31 1.61
C GLY A 35 4.93 -7.89 1.59
N TRP A 36 4.76 -7.19 0.47
CA TRP A 36 5.23 -5.80 0.30
C TRP A 36 4.47 -4.85 1.21
N PHE A 37 5.22 -4.24 2.13
CA PHE A 37 4.75 -3.22 3.05
C PHE A 37 5.29 -1.85 2.61
N TRP A 38 4.41 -0.85 2.58
CA TRP A 38 4.81 0.52 2.31
C TRP A 38 5.24 1.21 3.61
N VAL A 39 6.52 1.60 3.70
CA VAL A 39 7.03 2.42 4.79
C VAL A 39 6.97 3.88 4.35
N SER A 40 6.13 4.68 5.00
CA SER A 40 6.08 6.13 4.77
C SER A 40 7.32 6.81 5.35
N ASP A 41 7.86 7.80 4.66
CA ASP A 41 8.87 8.67 5.24
C ASP A 41 8.25 9.65 6.25
N ASP A 42 9.10 10.35 7.00
CA ASP A 42 8.69 11.25 8.09
C ASP A 42 7.73 12.37 7.67
N ASP A 43 7.78 12.80 6.41
CA ASP A 43 6.90 13.83 5.84
C ASP A 43 5.42 13.40 5.80
N GLU A 44 5.15 12.11 5.89
CA GLU A 44 3.80 11.54 5.81
C GLU A 44 3.47 10.68 7.05
N SER A 45 4.37 10.56 8.01
CA SER A 45 4.21 9.61 9.14
C SER A 45 3.08 9.95 10.11
N ASP A 46 2.55 11.18 10.06
CA ASP A 46 1.42 11.62 10.89
C ASP A 46 0.08 11.01 10.42
N TRP A 47 -0.10 10.78 9.11
CA TRP A 47 -1.35 10.29 8.51
C TRP A 47 -1.20 9.04 7.64
N GLY A 48 0.00 8.78 7.09
CA GLY A 48 0.29 7.68 6.16
C GLY A 48 0.03 6.31 6.76
N TRP A 49 0.29 6.14 8.07
CA TRP A 49 0.01 4.89 8.78
C TRP A 49 -1.49 4.51 8.77
N VAL A 50 -2.38 5.50 8.66
CA VAL A 50 -3.81 5.25 8.44
C VAL A 50 -4.03 5.08 6.94
N THR A 51 -3.80 6.12 6.15
CA THR A 51 -4.34 6.18 4.79
C THR A 51 -3.69 5.22 3.78
N TYR A 52 -2.49 4.71 4.06
CA TYR A 52 -1.83 3.70 3.21
C TYR A 52 -2.15 2.27 3.61
N HIS A 53 -2.66 2.06 4.83
CA HIS A 53 -2.94 0.73 5.39
C HIS A 53 -4.43 0.47 5.64
N TYR A 54 -5.25 1.51 5.69
CA TYR A 54 -6.70 1.50 5.89
C TYR A 54 -7.34 2.33 4.77
N GLY A 55 -8.28 1.73 4.03
CA GLY A 55 -9.00 2.43 2.95
C GLY A 55 -8.34 2.37 1.57
N ARG A 56 -8.80 3.25 0.67
CA ARG A 56 -8.50 3.28 -0.76
C ARG A 56 -8.24 4.70 -1.24
N TRP A 57 -7.62 4.85 -2.40
CA TRP A 57 -7.40 6.17 -3.00
C TRP A 57 -8.01 6.26 -4.39
N ILE A 58 -8.56 7.43 -4.71
CA ILE A 58 -9.07 7.78 -6.02
C ILE A 58 -8.53 9.15 -6.41
N ALA A 59 -8.23 9.36 -7.69
CA ALA A 59 -7.93 10.67 -8.22
C ALA A 59 -9.22 11.31 -8.76
N ASP A 60 -9.62 12.44 -8.20
CA ASP A 60 -10.69 13.26 -8.72
C ASP A 60 -10.12 14.49 -9.44
N ARG A 61 -10.74 14.89 -10.55
CA ARG A 61 -10.24 16.01 -11.37
C ARG A 61 -10.30 17.37 -10.66
N GLY A 62 -11.20 17.54 -9.69
CA GLY A 62 -11.37 18.78 -8.93
C GLY A 62 -10.64 18.79 -7.59
N LEU A 63 -10.52 17.63 -6.94
CA LEU A 63 -9.92 17.51 -5.60
C LEU A 63 -8.46 17.01 -5.63
N GLY A 64 -8.03 16.38 -6.71
CA GLY A 64 -6.80 15.60 -6.74
C GLY A 64 -7.00 14.24 -6.05
N TRP A 65 -5.94 13.73 -5.45
CA TRP A 65 -5.99 12.45 -4.74
C TRP A 65 -6.83 12.55 -3.47
N PHE A 66 -7.88 11.74 -3.44
CA PHE A 66 -8.86 11.65 -2.37
C PHE A 66 -8.80 10.24 -1.75
N TRP A 67 -8.66 10.20 -0.43
CA TRP A 67 -8.66 8.97 0.34
C TRP A 67 -10.07 8.64 0.82
N VAL A 68 -10.48 7.40 0.56
CA VAL A 68 -11.73 6.80 1.01
C VAL A 68 -11.40 5.85 2.17
N PRO A 69 -11.94 6.09 3.37
CA PRO A 69 -11.66 5.28 4.55
C PRO A 69 -12.19 3.86 4.44
N GLY A 70 -11.52 2.93 5.12
CA GLY A 70 -11.98 1.57 5.34
C GLY A 70 -11.31 0.97 6.57
N ASP A 71 -11.94 -0.01 7.21
CA ASP A 71 -11.47 -0.56 8.50
C ASP A 71 -10.59 -1.80 8.35
N GLU A 72 -10.48 -2.36 7.13
CA GLU A 72 -9.60 -3.49 6.84
C GLU A 72 -8.14 -3.03 6.71
N TRP A 73 -7.29 -3.55 7.59
CA TRP A 73 -5.84 -3.30 7.54
C TRP A 73 -5.18 -4.10 6.42
N GLY A 74 -4.23 -3.48 5.73
CA GLY A 74 -3.33 -4.13 4.78
C GLY A 74 -1.91 -3.54 4.79
N PRO A 75 -0.90 -4.31 4.36
CA PRO A 75 0.48 -3.80 4.28
C PRO A 75 0.66 -2.71 3.21
N ALA A 76 -0.20 -2.72 2.18
CA ALA A 76 -0.51 -1.63 1.27
C ALA A 76 -1.67 -2.07 0.36
N TRP A 77 -2.47 -1.12 -0.11
CA TRP A 77 -3.58 -1.37 -1.04
C TRP A 77 -3.21 -0.87 -2.42
N VAL A 78 -2.53 -1.71 -3.20
CA VAL A 78 -2.01 -1.36 -4.53
C VAL A 78 -2.21 -2.48 -5.55
N ASN A 79 -2.35 -2.10 -6.82
CA ASN A 79 -2.12 -2.96 -7.97
C ASN A 79 -0.65 -2.94 -8.37
N TRP A 80 -0.17 -4.04 -8.95
CA TRP A 80 1.18 -4.18 -9.46
C TRP A 80 1.19 -4.52 -10.94
N ARG A 81 2.00 -3.78 -11.68
CA ARG A 81 2.29 -4.02 -13.10
C ARG A 81 3.75 -4.32 -13.33
N ARG A 82 3.99 -5.08 -14.39
CA ARG A 82 5.33 -5.42 -14.84
C ARG A 82 5.39 -5.48 -16.36
N GLY A 83 6.49 -4.96 -16.89
CA GLY A 83 6.96 -5.17 -18.25
C GLY A 83 8.38 -5.73 -18.21
N ASP A 84 9.06 -5.69 -19.33
CA ASP A 84 10.43 -6.21 -19.42
C ASP A 84 11.44 -5.33 -18.68
N SER A 85 11.27 -4.00 -18.74
CA SER A 85 12.23 -3.03 -18.19
C SER A 85 11.73 -2.30 -16.94
N TYR A 86 10.43 -2.33 -16.66
CA TYR A 86 9.82 -1.52 -15.62
C TYR A 86 8.81 -2.31 -14.81
N VAL A 87 8.72 -1.94 -13.54
CA VAL A 87 7.66 -2.34 -12.61
C VAL A 87 6.93 -1.08 -12.18
N GLY A 88 5.64 -1.23 -11.90
CA GLY A 88 4.86 -0.13 -11.40
C GLY A 88 3.81 -0.56 -10.40
N TRP A 89 3.38 0.42 -9.62
CA TRP A 89 2.27 0.28 -8.70
C TRP A 89 1.31 1.44 -8.84
N ALA A 90 0.04 1.17 -8.55
CA ALA A 90 -1.02 2.15 -8.46
C ALA A 90 -1.84 1.86 -7.19
N PRO A 91 -2.32 2.88 -6.46
CA PRO A 91 -3.24 2.64 -5.37
C PRO A 91 -4.51 1.94 -5.87
N LEU A 92 -5.05 1.05 -5.04
CA LEU A 92 -6.31 0.39 -5.30
C LEU A 92 -7.46 1.39 -5.08
N ALA A 93 -8.36 1.50 -6.04
CA ALA A 93 -9.60 2.25 -5.90
C ALA A 93 -10.64 1.47 -5.05
N PRO A 94 -11.69 2.12 -4.53
CA PRO A 94 -12.81 1.43 -3.93
C PRO A 94 -13.50 0.45 -4.91
N ASP A 95 -13.91 -0.72 -4.42
CA ASP A 95 -14.47 -1.81 -5.24
C ASP A 95 -15.80 -1.42 -5.91
N ASP A 96 -16.56 -0.52 -5.30
CA ASP A 96 -17.84 0.01 -5.75
C ASP A 96 -17.71 1.14 -6.79
N VAL A 97 -16.48 1.60 -7.05
CA VAL A 97 -16.21 2.63 -8.05
C VAL A 97 -15.68 1.98 -9.31
N MET A 98 -16.55 1.87 -10.32
CA MET A 98 -16.14 1.56 -11.68
C MET A 98 -15.41 2.76 -12.30
N TYR A 99 -14.11 2.86 -12.03
CA TYR A 99 -13.20 3.77 -12.73
C TYR A 99 -12.21 2.93 -13.54
N ASP A 100 -11.92 3.33 -14.78
CA ASP A 100 -10.91 2.68 -15.61
C ASP A 100 -9.49 3.15 -15.23
N TYR A 101 -9.21 3.19 -13.93
CA TYR A 101 -7.93 3.71 -13.40
C TYR A 101 -6.74 2.82 -13.78
N ASP A 102 -7.01 1.55 -14.11
CA ASP A 102 -6.00 0.63 -14.62
C ASP A 102 -5.44 1.06 -15.99
N ALA A 103 -6.20 1.84 -16.76
CA ALA A 103 -5.79 2.40 -18.05
C ALA A 103 -5.22 3.82 -17.94
N ASP A 104 -5.37 4.49 -16.79
CA ASP A 104 -4.94 5.87 -16.59
C ASP A 104 -3.48 5.96 -16.11
N PRO A 105 -2.54 6.47 -16.93
CA PRO A 105 -1.12 6.56 -16.54
C PRO A 105 -0.86 7.48 -15.34
N ASP A 106 -1.78 8.37 -14.97
CA ASP A 106 -1.63 9.26 -13.81
C ASP A 106 -1.77 8.51 -12.48
N TYR A 107 -2.38 7.32 -12.47
CA TYR A 107 -2.43 6.45 -11.30
C TYR A 107 -1.13 5.68 -11.05
N TRP A 108 -0.34 5.45 -12.08
CA TRP A 108 0.79 4.51 -12.04
C TRP A 108 2.11 5.21 -11.77
N ILE A 109 2.83 4.72 -10.76
CA ILE A 109 4.24 5.04 -10.54
C ILE A 109 5.07 3.92 -11.15
N PHE A 110 6.10 4.28 -11.92
CA PHE A 110 7.01 3.31 -12.55
C PHE A 110 8.46 3.56 -12.17
N VAL A 111 9.19 2.48 -11.93
CA VAL A 111 10.64 2.46 -11.70
C VAL A 111 11.27 1.26 -12.41
N GLU A 112 12.59 1.31 -12.62
CA GLU A 112 13.32 0.08 -12.95
C GLU A 112 13.27 -0.90 -11.76
N PRO A 113 13.16 -2.22 -11.98
CA PRO A 113 12.97 -3.18 -10.90
C PRO A 113 14.02 -3.08 -9.79
N ARG A 114 15.29 -2.80 -10.12
CA ARG A 114 16.38 -2.65 -9.14
C ARG A 114 16.18 -1.54 -8.11
N TYR A 115 15.28 -0.58 -8.37
CA TYR A 115 15.04 0.57 -7.48
C TYR A 115 13.81 0.40 -6.59
N VAL A 116 13.02 -0.68 -6.71
CA VAL A 116 11.79 -0.87 -5.91
C VAL A 116 12.04 -0.75 -4.41
N THR A 117 13.14 -1.31 -3.92
CA THR A 117 13.53 -1.31 -2.51
C THR A 117 14.47 -0.16 -2.13
N ALA A 118 14.61 0.85 -3.00
CA ALA A 118 15.44 2.01 -2.67
C ALA A 118 14.81 2.79 -1.50
N PRO A 119 15.58 3.18 -0.45
CA PRO A 119 15.06 3.88 0.72
C PRO A 119 14.30 5.19 0.42
N ARG A 120 14.58 5.83 -0.71
CA ARG A 120 13.82 6.97 -1.24
C ARG A 120 13.45 6.69 -2.69
N VAL A 121 12.46 5.83 -2.89
CA VAL A 121 12.12 5.31 -4.23
C VAL A 121 11.71 6.42 -5.21
N ARG A 122 11.16 7.54 -4.70
CA ARG A 122 10.77 8.73 -5.49
C ARG A 122 11.87 9.25 -6.42
N SER A 123 13.12 9.20 -5.99
CA SER A 123 14.26 9.70 -6.78
C SER A 123 14.50 8.90 -8.07
N PHE A 124 13.90 7.72 -8.18
CA PHE A 124 14.05 6.80 -9.31
C PHE A 124 12.77 6.69 -10.15
N PHE A 125 11.77 7.53 -9.89
CA PHE A 125 10.54 7.53 -10.66
C PHE A 125 10.81 7.91 -12.10
N LEU A 126 10.14 7.20 -13.01
CA LEU A 126 10.10 7.65 -14.39
C LEU A 126 9.33 8.97 -14.50
N PRO A 127 9.78 9.87 -15.39
CA PRO A 127 9.03 11.07 -15.72
C PRO A 127 7.61 10.73 -16.19
N GLN A 128 6.62 11.53 -15.77
CA GLN A 128 5.21 11.22 -16.01
C GLN A 128 4.85 11.15 -17.50
N GLN A 129 5.58 11.89 -18.34
CA GLN A 129 5.41 11.88 -19.79
C GLN A 129 5.67 10.48 -20.39
N ARG A 130 6.45 9.63 -19.72
CA ARG A 130 6.74 8.26 -20.15
C ARG A 130 5.74 7.24 -19.62
N ALA A 131 4.93 7.59 -18.62
CA ALA A 131 4.02 6.65 -17.95
C ALA A 131 3.04 6.00 -18.92
N GLY A 132 2.49 6.75 -19.89
CA GLY A 132 1.58 6.21 -20.91
C GLY A 132 2.21 5.13 -21.79
N LEU A 133 3.47 5.30 -22.21
CA LEU A 133 4.20 4.29 -22.99
C LEU A 133 4.49 3.04 -22.16
N VAL A 134 4.94 3.24 -20.91
CA VAL A 134 5.25 2.12 -20.01
C VAL A 134 3.98 1.35 -19.65
N LEU A 135 2.86 2.03 -19.42
CA LEU A 135 1.57 1.41 -19.15
C LEU A 135 1.13 0.47 -20.29
N ARG A 136 1.30 0.89 -21.55
CA ARG A 136 1.00 0.07 -22.73
C ARG A 136 1.90 -1.18 -22.85
N ASN A 137 3.13 -1.09 -22.36
CA ASN A 137 4.14 -2.15 -22.43
C ASN A 137 4.26 -2.96 -21.14
N THR A 138 3.28 -2.84 -20.23
CA THR A 138 3.24 -3.57 -18.97
C THR A 138 1.87 -4.22 -18.80
N VAL A 139 1.85 -5.34 -18.09
CA VAL A 139 0.61 -6.04 -17.73
C VAL A 139 0.44 -6.05 -16.22
N MET A 140 -0.80 -6.06 -15.75
CA MET A 140 -1.09 -6.23 -14.33
C MET A 140 -0.73 -7.66 -13.93
N VAL A 141 0.18 -7.80 -12.97
CA VAL A 141 0.72 -9.11 -12.54
C VAL A 141 0.33 -9.48 -11.11
N ASN A 142 -0.12 -8.50 -10.32
CA ASN A 142 -0.60 -8.76 -8.97
C ASN A 142 -1.50 -7.62 -8.46
N ARG A 143 -2.21 -7.88 -7.37
CA ARG A 143 -2.94 -6.88 -6.57
C ARG A 143 -2.93 -7.27 -5.10
N ALA A 144 -3.07 -6.29 -4.22
CA ALA A 144 -3.39 -6.57 -2.82
C ALA A 144 -4.80 -7.16 -2.71
N PHE A 145 -4.99 -8.14 -1.83
CA PHE A 145 -6.30 -8.79 -1.64
C PHE A 145 -6.52 -9.19 -0.19
N SER A 146 -7.79 -9.24 0.21
CA SER A 146 -8.22 -9.71 1.54
C SER A 146 -7.98 -11.21 1.71
N ALA A 147 -7.36 -11.57 2.83
CA ALA A 147 -7.21 -12.94 3.29
C ALA A 147 -7.75 -13.08 4.72
N ASN A 148 -8.15 -14.30 5.07
CA ASN A 148 -8.52 -14.62 6.44
C ASN A 148 -7.34 -15.20 7.19
N ARG A 149 -7.09 -14.68 8.39
CA ARG A 149 -6.10 -15.27 9.29
C ARG A 149 -6.66 -15.30 10.70
N SER A 150 -6.80 -16.49 11.26
CA SER A 150 -7.20 -16.69 12.66
C SER A 150 -8.50 -15.93 13.04
N GLY A 151 -9.49 -15.91 12.13
CA GLY A 151 -10.77 -15.24 12.34
C GLY A 151 -10.78 -13.72 12.10
N ALA A 152 -9.64 -13.12 11.74
CA ALA A 152 -9.55 -11.71 11.36
C ALA A 152 -9.38 -11.57 9.83
N ARG A 153 -10.06 -10.57 9.27
CA ARG A 153 -9.92 -10.18 7.86
C ARG A 153 -8.82 -9.14 7.74
N ILE A 154 -7.73 -9.49 7.06
CA ILE A 154 -6.60 -8.60 6.78
C ILE A 154 -6.18 -8.74 5.31
N ALA A 155 -5.63 -7.69 4.73
CA ALA A 155 -5.07 -7.76 3.40
C ALA A 155 -3.67 -8.38 3.40
N VAL A 156 -3.32 -8.97 2.27
CA VAL A 156 -1.96 -9.36 1.91
C VAL A 156 -1.57 -8.67 0.61
N ASN A 157 -0.26 -8.41 0.46
CA ASN A 157 0.29 -7.79 -0.74
C ASN A 157 1.51 -8.58 -1.25
N PRO A 158 1.30 -9.73 -1.91
CA PRO A 158 2.41 -10.51 -2.46
C PRO A 158 3.19 -9.73 -3.55
N GLY A 159 2.51 -8.87 -4.31
CA GLY A 159 3.08 -7.94 -5.28
C GLY A 159 4.04 -8.54 -6.31
N ILE A 160 5.10 -7.82 -6.65
CA ILE A 160 6.14 -8.32 -7.57
C ILE A 160 7.04 -9.31 -6.84
N SER A 161 7.48 -10.38 -7.50
CA SER A 161 8.42 -11.34 -6.91
C SER A 161 9.70 -10.63 -6.40
N PRO A 162 10.06 -10.74 -5.10
CA PRO A 162 11.31 -10.18 -4.60
C PRO A 162 12.54 -10.83 -5.24
N ALA A 163 12.46 -12.11 -5.62
CA ALA A 163 13.55 -12.78 -6.34
C ALA A 163 13.82 -12.15 -7.72
N LEU A 164 12.77 -11.64 -8.39
CA LEU A 164 12.93 -10.87 -9.62
C LEU A 164 13.62 -9.53 -9.37
N ILE A 165 13.22 -8.82 -8.31
CA ILE A 165 13.88 -7.58 -7.88
C ILE A 165 15.36 -7.86 -7.60
N GLY A 166 15.66 -8.98 -6.92
CA GLY A 166 17.01 -9.44 -6.63
C GLY A 166 17.83 -9.77 -7.88
N ALA A 167 17.21 -10.36 -8.91
CA ALA A 167 17.88 -10.59 -10.19
C ALA A 167 18.23 -9.28 -10.89
N ALA A 168 17.33 -8.29 -10.87
CA ALA A 168 17.57 -6.98 -11.47
C ALA A 168 18.61 -6.13 -10.70
N SER A 169 18.63 -6.23 -9.37
CA SER A 169 19.61 -5.54 -8.51
C SER A 169 20.93 -6.31 -8.38
N ARG A 170 20.98 -7.56 -8.86
CA ARG A 170 22.09 -8.50 -8.68
C ARG A 170 22.47 -8.71 -7.20
N SER A 171 21.45 -8.72 -6.33
CA SER A 171 21.64 -8.85 -4.90
C SER A 171 20.45 -9.57 -4.26
N ALA A 172 20.68 -10.32 -3.20
CA ALA A 172 19.60 -10.92 -2.43
C ALA A 172 18.75 -9.84 -1.75
N ILE A 173 17.43 -10.05 -1.70
CA ILE A 173 16.50 -9.11 -1.09
C ILE A 173 16.29 -9.50 0.38
N PRO A 174 16.63 -8.64 1.34
CA PRO A 174 16.36 -8.93 2.75
C PRO A 174 14.87 -8.81 3.05
N THR A 175 14.39 -9.63 4.00
CA THR A 175 13.06 -9.45 4.56
C THR A 175 13.10 -8.60 5.82
N PHE A 176 11.95 -8.08 6.20
CA PHE A 176 11.79 -7.18 7.34
C PHE A 176 10.66 -7.66 8.25
N ARG A 177 10.88 -7.50 9.56
CA ARG A 177 9.85 -7.55 10.57
C ARG A 177 9.35 -6.13 10.81
N VAL A 178 8.05 -5.92 10.61
CA VAL A 178 7.41 -4.63 10.83
C VAL A 178 6.46 -4.73 12.01
N ARG A 179 6.49 -3.73 12.90
CA ARG A 179 5.49 -3.51 13.94
C ARG A 179 4.68 -2.27 13.55
N PRO A 180 3.58 -2.44 12.79
CA PRO A 180 2.82 -1.31 12.27
C PRO A 180 1.99 -0.66 13.38
N ARG A 181 1.72 0.63 13.24
CA ARG A 181 0.63 1.28 13.98
C ARG A 181 -0.69 0.77 13.40
N VAL A 182 -1.64 0.43 14.28
CA VAL A 182 -2.95 -0.10 13.88
C VAL A 182 -4.07 0.59 14.66
N LEU A 183 -5.29 0.62 14.12
CA LEU A 183 -6.44 1.08 14.90
C LEU A 183 -6.62 0.14 16.10
N ALA A 184 -7.03 0.67 17.25
CA ALA A 184 -7.21 -0.14 18.46
C ALA A 184 -8.19 -1.31 18.29
N SER A 185 -9.15 -1.20 17.36
CA SER A 185 -10.10 -2.26 17.00
C SER A 185 -9.51 -3.33 16.05
N THR A 186 -8.34 -3.10 15.46
CA THR A 186 -7.74 -3.99 14.46
C THR A 186 -7.32 -5.33 15.06
N GLN A 187 -7.76 -6.42 14.43
CA GLN A 187 -7.44 -7.79 14.81
C GLN A 187 -6.52 -8.44 13.75
N GLY A 188 -5.80 -9.52 14.13
CA GLY A 188 -5.04 -10.35 13.18
C GLY A 188 -3.71 -9.79 12.69
N VAL A 189 -3.33 -8.57 13.08
CA VAL A 189 -2.05 -7.95 12.70
C VAL A 189 -0.98 -8.28 13.75
N SER A 190 -0.15 -9.28 13.45
CA SER A 190 0.96 -9.69 14.32
C SER A 190 1.91 -8.52 14.62
N GLY A 191 2.17 -8.26 15.91
CA GLY A 191 3.07 -7.18 16.33
C GLY A 191 2.54 -5.77 16.08
N GLY A 192 1.25 -5.61 15.73
CA GLY A 192 0.60 -4.33 15.61
C GLY A 192 0.60 -3.55 16.92
N VAL A 193 0.86 -2.25 16.84
CA VAL A 193 0.85 -1.32 17.97
C VAL A 193 -0.47 -0.55 17.92
N PRO A 194 -1.45 -0.86 18.78
CA PRO A 194 -2.76 -0.20 18.75
C PRO A 194 -2.62 1.26 19.13
N VAL A 195 -3.19 2.13 18.31
CA VAL A 195 -3.27 3.58 18.52
C VAL A 195 -4.69 3.95 18.89
N ARG A 196 -4.85 4.67 19.99
CA ARG A 196 -6.13 5.17 20.48
C ARG A 196 -6.30 6.64 20.10
N PRO A 197 -7.55 7.15 19.99
CA PRO A 197 -7.83 8.57 19.79
C PRO A 197 -7.03 9.54 20.68
N GLN A 198 -6.84 9.17 21.95
CA GLN A 198 -6.09 9.97 22.93
C GLN A 198 -4.58 10.09 22.60
N ASP A 199 -4.02 9.13 21.88
CA ASP A 199 -2.60 9.12 21.48
C ASP A 199 -2.33 10.04 20.28
N LEU A 200 -3.39 10.56 19.67
CA LEU A 200 -3.35 11.43 18.48
C LEU A 200 -3.62 12.91 18.82
N GLY A 201 -4.03 13.19 20.06
CA GLY A 201 -4.43 14.51 20.52
C GLY A 201 -3.26 15.36 21.01
N GLY A 202 -2.64 16.14 20.13
CA GLY A 202 -1.80 17.26 20.52
C GLY A 202 -2.63 18.45 21.00
N LYS A 203 -2.43 18.94 22.24
CA LYS A 203 -2.93 20.28 22.62
C LYS A 203 -2.33 21.33 21.67
N ARG A 204 -3.15 22.28 21.19
CA ARG A 204 -2.66 23.46 20.45
C ARG A 204 -1.51 24.10 21.24
N GLY A 205 -0.31 24.15 20.67
CA GLY A 205 0.88 24.75 21.28
C GLY A 205 1.83 23.80 22.02
N ALA A 206 1.56 22.50 22.08
CA ALA A 206 2.52 21.53 22.60
C ALA A 206 3.70 21.32 21.62
N PRO A 207 4.95 21.13 22.09
CA PRO A 207 6.07 20.80 21.22
C PRO A 207 5.76 19.55 20.38
N ARG A 208 6.03 19.63 19.08
CA ARG A 208 5.71 18.61 18.05
C ARG A 208 6.25 17.21 18.38
N ALA A 209 7.20 17.10 19.31
CA ALA A 209 7.80 15.84 19.76
C ALA A 209 7.04 15.12 20.90
N ALA A 210 6.19 15.82 21.67
CA ALA A 210 5.68 15.29 22.95
C ALA A 210 4.46 14.36 22.85
N ASN A 211 3.76 14.33 21.70
CA ASN A 211 2.50 13.58 21.52
C ASN A 211 2.51 12.69 20.27
N ARG A 212 3.68 12.24 19.79
CA ARG A 212 3.73 11.31 18.66
C ARG A 212 3.52 9.89 19.16
N ALA A 213 2.44 9.25 18.73
CA ALA A 213 2.31 7.80 18.80
C ALA A 213 3.61 7.13 18.28
N PRO A 214 4.00 5.99 18.85
CA PRO A 214 5.29 5.36 18.55
C PRO A 214 5.47 5.14 17.05
N ALA A 215 6.66 5.46 16.54
CA ALA A 215 6.99 5.28 15.13
C ALA A 215 6.85 3.82 14.71
N VAL A 216 6.52 3.58 13.44
CA VAL A 216 6.52 2.24 12.86
C VAL A 216 7.93 1.66 13.01
N SER A 217 8.04 0.51 13.68
CA SER A 217 9.32 -0.17 13.80
C SER A 217 9.53 -1.08 12.59
N VAL A 218 10.62 -0.86 11.86
CA VAL A 218 11.03 -1.67 10.71
C VAL A 218 12.41 -2.24 11.00
N GLN A 219 12.50 -3.56 11.14
CA GLN A 219 13.74 -4.25 11.50
C GLN A 219 14.08 -5.28 10.44
N ARG A 220 15.29 -5.21 9.89
CA ARG A 220 15.81 -6.21 8.96
C ARG A 220 15.93 -7.56 9.66
N THR A 221 15.52 -8.63 8.99
CA THR A 221 15.70 -10.01 9.48
C THR A 221 16.99 -10.61 8.91
N THR A 222 17.30 -11.84 9.33
CA THR A 222 18.38 -12.65 8.74
C THR A 222 17.96 -13.36 7.45
N THR A 223 16.67 -13.36 7.10
CA THR A 223 16.15 -14.01 5.90
C THR A 223 16.51 -13.21 4.66
N LEU A 224 17.10 -13.90 3.67
CA LEU A 224 17.46 -13.33 2.38
C LEU A 224 16.76 -14.12 1.27
N ILE A 225 16.02 -13.41 0.42
CA ILE A 225 15.41 -13.96 -0.79
C ILE A 225 16.45 -13.91 -1.91
N GLN A 226 16.83 -15.08 -2.42
CA GLN A 226 17.85 -15.18 -3.46
C GLN A 226 17.35 -14.65 -4.81
N PRO A 227 18.24 -14.04 -5.62
CA PRO A 227 17.92 -13.67 -7.00
C PRO A 227 17.37 -14.83 -7.81
N ALA A 228 16.35 -14.58 -8.63
CA ALA A 228 15.82 -15.60 -9.53
C ALA A 228 16.89 -15.99 -10.57
N ALA A 229 17.12 -17.30 -10.74
CA ALA A 229 18.06 -17.81 -11.74
C ALA A 229 17.62 -17.50 -13.19
N SER A 230 16.31 -17.40 -13.42
CA SER A 230 15.73 -16.94 -14.67
C SER A 230 14.51 -16.06 -14.40
N VAL A 231 14.27 -15.11 -15.29
CA VAL A 231 13.15 -14.18 -15.19
C VAL A 231 12.16 -14.47 -16.31
N ALA A 232 11.06 -15.14 -15.96
CA ALA A 232 9.99 -15.43 -16.91
C ALA A 232 9.34 -14.14 -17.43
N LYS A 233 8.80 -14.19 -18.66
CA LYS A 233 8.04 -13.08 -19.24
C LYS A 233 6.85 -12.70 -18.34
N PRO A 234 6.47 -11.42 -18.26
CA PRO A 234 5.30 -11.00 -17.49
C PRO A 234 4.03 -11.66 -18.03
N GLN A 235 3.22 -12.21 -17.14
CA GLN A 235 1.92 -12.78 -17.48
C GLN A 235 0.83 -11.97 -16.79
N ALA A 236 -0.16 -11.49 -17.53
CA ALA A 236 -1.29 -10.76 -16.97
C ALA A 236 -2.05 -11.63 -15.96
N LEU A 237 -2.60 -11.03 -14.91
CA LEU A 237 -3.58 -11.68 -14.04
C LEU A 237 -4.81 -12.10 -14.84
N GLY A 238 -5.36 -13.27 -14.53
CA GLY A 238 -6.67 -13.67 -15.02
C GLY A 238 -7.78 -12.75 -14.48
N LYS A 239 -8.92 -12.70 -15.17
CA LYS A 239 -10.07 -11.84 -14.82
C LYS A 239 -10.52 -12.00 -13.35
N ASP A 240 -10.56 -13.24 -12.87
CA ASP A 240 -11.01 -13.58 -11.51
C ASP A 240 -9.84 -13.93 -10.58
N GLU A 241 -8.60 -13.74 -11.05
CA GLU A 241 -7.41 -14.00 -10.26
C GLU A 241 -7.18 -12.88 -9.25
N ARG A 242 -7.29 -13.23 -7.96
CA ARG A 242 -7.16 -12.24 -6.86
C ARG A 242 -5.72 -11.77 -6.63
N GLY A 243 -4.74 -12.54 -7.11
CA GLY A 243 -3.32 -12.24 -6.96
C GLY A 243 -2.47 -13.50 -6.99
N ARG A 244 -1.16 -13.35 -7.22
CA ARG A 244 -0.20 -14.46 -7.28
C ARG A 244 0.72 -14.42 -6.08
N LEU A 245 0.88 -15.55 -5.40
CA LEU A 245 1.73 -15.61 -4.21
C LEU A 245 3.23 -15.64 -4.54
N GLY A 246 3.59 -16.07 -5.75
CA GLY A 246 4.99 -16.21 -6.16
C GLY A 246 5.73 -17.30 -5.39
N THR A 247 7.07 -17.24 -5.41
CA THR A 247 7.94 -18.26 -4.81
C THR A 247 8.23 -18.05 -3.32
N HIS A 248 7.88 -16.89 -2.78
CA HIS A 248 8.08 -16.53 -1.37
C HIS A 248 6.76 -16.01 -0.78
N PRO A 249 5.69 -16.83 -0.75
CA PRO A 249 4.38 -16.42 -0.29
C PRO A 249 4.43 -15.78 1.11
N PRO A 250 3.73 -14.67 1.36
CA PRO A 250 3.58 -14.16 2.72
C PRO A 250 2.76 -15.12 3.58
N ARG A 251 3.14 -15.28 4.86
CA ARG A 251 2.49 -16.22 5.79
C ARG A 251 0.99 -15.98 5.94
N ALA A 252 0.55 -14.73 5.91
CA ALA A 252 -0.87 -14.39 6.02
C ALA A 252 -1.69 -14.82 4.79
N ALA A 253 -1.05 -15.16 3.67
CA ALA A 253 -1.71 -15.71 2.49
C ALA A 253 -1.68 -17.25 2.44
N GLN A 254 -1.10 -17.90 3.46
CA GLN A 254 -0.97 -19.35 3.56
C GLN A 254 -1.90 -19.85 4.69
N GLY A 255 -3.09 -20.35 4.36
CA GLY A 255 -4.11 -20.80 5.33
C GLY A 255 -5.53 -20.85 4.74
N ASP A 256 -6.48 -21.44 5.49
CA ASP A 256 -7.81 -21.86 5.00
C ASP A 256 -8.67 -20.76 4.32
N ALA A 257 -9.43 -21.25 3.34
CA ALA A 257 -10.10 -20.51 2.29
C ALA A 257 -11.39 -19.76 2.69
N ALA A 258 -11.74 -18.84 1.80
CA ALA A 258 -12.95 -17.99 1.69
C ALA A 258 -13.01 -16.76 2.62
N PRO A 259 -12.78 -15.53 2.12
CA PRO A 259 -13.06 -14.32 2.90
C PRO A 259 -14.54 -14.28 3.30
N PRO A 260 -14.90 -13.85 4.52
CA PRO A 260 -16.30 -13.65 4.88
C PRO A 260 -16.92 -12.60 3.94
N PRO A 261 -18.26 -12.58 3.76
CA PRO A 261 -18.93 -11.48 3.09
C PRO A 261 -18.50 -10.14 3.71
N ALA A 262 -18.38 -9.11 2.89
CA ALA A 262 -18.10 -7.76 3.39
C ALA A 262 -19.18 -7.40 4.42
N THR A 263 -18.81 -7.31 5.70
CA THR A 263 -19.72 -6.83 6.74
C THR A 263 -20.00 -5.37 6.46
N ALA A 264 -21.28 -5.00 6.39
CA ALA A 264 -21.68 -3.59 6.36
C ALA A 264 -21.02 -2.87 7.55
N PRO A 265 -20.37 -1.71 7.33
CA PRO A 265 -19.58 -1.11 8.38
C PRO A 265 -20.47 -0.59 9.51
N LEU A 266 -20.25 -1.15 10.71
CA LEU A 266 -20.57 -0.48 11.97
C LEU A 266 -19.60 0.69 12.09
N GLU A 267 -20.10 1.91 12.26
CA GLU A 267 -19.35 3.16 12.51
C GLU A 267 -17.85 3.12 12.17
N HIS A 268 -17.46 3.60 10.98
CA HIS A 268 -16.06 3.60 10.52
C HIS A 268 -15.11 4.25 11.54
N ASP A 269 -14.39 3.44 12.32
CA ASP A 269 -13.34 3.90 13.24
C ASP A 269 -12.26 4.69 12.47
N ALA A 270 -11.99 4.29 11.22
CA ALA A 270 -11.11 5.03 10.31
C ALA A 270 -11.63 6.45 10.00
N ILE A 271 -12.95 6.64 9.80
CA ILE A 271 -13.55 7.98 9.62
C ILE A 271 -13.43 8.79 10.91
N ARG A 272 -13.71 8.16 12.05
CA ARG A 272 -13.63 8.82 13.36
C ARG A 272 -12.21 9.31 13.63
N LEU A 273 -11.21 8.48 13.30
CA LEU A 273 -9.80 8.82 13.41
C LEU A 273 -9.35 9.90 12.42
N ALA A 274 -9.80 9.87 11.17
CA ALA A 274 -9.54 10.95 10.22
C ALA A 274 -10.05 12.30 10.77
N ARG A 275 -11.25 12.33 11.37
CA ARG A 275 -11.78 13.54 12.02
C ARG A 275 -10.96 13.99 13.24
N ILE A 276 -10.44 13.04 14.03
CA ILE A 276 -9.61 13.35 15.22
C ILE A 276 -8.25 13.89 14.79
N LEU A 277 -7.66 13.32 13.74
CA LEU A 277 -6.37 13.73 13.21
C LEU A 277 -6.41 15.13 12.56
N ARG A 278 -7.61 15.69 12.32
CA ARG A 278 -7.82 17.03 11.74
C ARG A 278 -6.96 17.26 10.51
N PHE A 279 -6.90 16.26 9.65
CA PHE A 279 -6.59 16.47 8.27
C PHE A 279 -7.91 16.43 7.49
#